data_AF-A0A6G2DP93-F1
#
_entry.id   AF-A0A6G2DP93-F1
#
_cell.length_a   1.000
_cell.length_b   1.000
_cell.length_c   1.000
_cell.angle_alpha   90.00
_cell.angle_beta   90.00
_cell.angle_gamma   90.00
#
_symmetry.space_group_name_H-M   'P 1'
#
loop_
_entity.id
_entity.type
_entity.pdbx_description
1 polymer ?
#
loop_
_entity_poly.entity_id
_entity_poly.type
_entity_poly.pdbx_seq_one_letter_code
_entity_poly.pdbx_strand_id
1 'polypeptide(L)'
;TGAQVGKLDPFSAEKGWSELKRNDDRVQVFFDGSHYDFIIPEIKDKKSAKIHITLGALRDWPLVSHMYVDEFMYRKDFVTKSRDIPNRYPIGSNVVINSEDDSVYIDGISKVSEVVDGSHWPAIPPGKSQLELYFSRFVKKKPTVTIEFEERWI
;
A
#
# COMPACT_ATOMS: atom_id res chain seq x y z
N THR A 1 25.78 -29.12 0.06
CA THR A 1 26.55 -28.21 0.93
C THR A 1 25.85 -26.87 0.98
N GLY A 2 25.56 -26.38 2.18
CA GLY A 2 25.16 -24.99 2.42
C GLY A 2 23.66 -24.70 2.29
N ALA A 3 22.93 -24.85 3.40
CA ALA A 3 21.66 -24.15 3.57
C ALA A 3 21.95 -22.64 3.54
N GLN A 4 21.54 -21.95 2.48
CA GLN A 4 21.23 -20.54 2.59
C GLN A 4 19.75 -20.44 2.94
N VAL A 5 19.46 -20.34 4.23
CA VAL A 5 18.22 -19.72 4.71
C VAL A 5 18.36 -18.23 4.40
N GLY A 6 18.28 -17.88 3.11
CA GLY A 6 18.49 -16.54 2.60
C GLY A 6 17.13 -15.99 2.20
N LYS A 7 16.63 -15.04 3.00
CA LYS A 7 15.51 -14.12 2.74
C LYS A 7 14.42 -14.64 1.79
N LEU A 8 13.24 -14.93 2.36
CA LEU A 8 12.02 -15.26 1.60
C LEU A 8 11.88 -14.39 0.35
N ASP A 9 11.45 -14.98 -0.76
CA ASP A 9 11.18 -14.26 -2.01
C ASP A 9 10.28 -13.05 -1.70
N PRO A 10 10.75 -11.82 -1.98
CA PRO A 10 9.96 -10.62 -1.68
C PRO A 10 8.70 -10.55 -2.55
N PHE A 11 8.61 -11.31 -3.64
CA PHE A 11 7.44 -11.41 -4.51
C PHE A 11 6.78 -12.79 -4.37
N SER A 12 5.65 -12.86 -3.69
CA SER A 12 4.87 -14.10 -3.53
C SER A 12 3.39 -13.86 -3.81
N ALA A 13 2.54 -14.88 -3.76
CA ALA A 13 1.10 -14.64 -3.89
C ALA A 13 0.52 -13.80 -2.72
N GLU A 14 1.19 -13.82 -1.57
CA GLU A 14 0.77 -13.14 -0.34
C GLU A 14 1.58 -11.86 -0.07
N LYS A 15 2.58 -11.52 -0.90
CA LYS A 15 3.53 -10.40 -0.70
C LYS A 15 4.00 -9.84 -2.05
N GLY A 16 4.87 -8.84 -2.07
CA GLY A 16 5.42 -8.29 -3.32
C GLY A 16 4.82 -6.98 -3.78
N TRP A 17 3.94 -6.38 -2.98
CA TRP A 17 3.54 -5.00 -3.18
C TRP A 17 4.76 -4.11 -3.26
N SER A 18 4.82 -3.32 -4.33
CA SER A 18 5.91 -2.40 -4.61
C SER A 18 5.32 -1.07 -5.06
N GLU A 19 5.82 0.03 -4.50
CA GLU A 19 5.40 1.39 -4.85
C GLU A 19 6.60 2.17 -5.39
N LEU A 20 6.37 2.94 -6.46
CA LEU A 20 7.30 3.95 -6.94
C LEU A 20 6.60 5.30 -6.92
N LYS A 21 6.99 6.17 -5.99
CA LYS A 21 6.49 7.54 -5.90
C LYS A 21 7.60 8.50 -6.31
N ARG A 22 7.27 9.44 -7.19
CA ARG A 22 8.23 10.46 -7.64
C ARG A 22 7.64 11.86 -7.49
N ASN A 23 8.41 12.74 -6.85
CA ASN A 23 8.15 14.16 -6.75
C ASN A 23 9.39 14.91 -7.24
N ASP A 24 9.35 15.37 -8.49
CA ASP A 24 10.47 16.04 -9.16
C ASP A 24 11.76 15.20 -9.19
N ASP A 25 12.77 15.58 -8.39
CA ASP A 25 14.05 14.90 -8.20
C ASP A 25 14.04 13.86 -7.06
N ARG A 26 12.98 13.81 -6.24
CA ARG A 26 12.83 12.84 -5.16
C ARG A 26 12.07 11.61 -5.64
N VAL A 27 12.64 10.43 -5.41
CA VAL A 27 12.02 9.14 -5.68
C VAL A 27 11.93 8.35 -4.37
N GLN A 28 10.75 7.89 -4.02
CA GLN A 28 10.50 6.97 -2.91
C GLN A 28 10.09 5.61 -3.47
N VAL A 29 10.70 4.55 -2.95
CA VAL A 29 10.44 3.17 -3.32
C VAL A 29 9.95 2.41 -2.10
N PHE A 30 8.77 1.81 -2.17
CA PHE A 30 8.39 0.76 -1.22
C PHE A 30 8.81 -0.59 -1.80
N PHE A 31 9.65 -1.31 -1.06
CA PHE A 31 10.12 -2.64 -1.44
C PHE A 31 10.34 -3.48 -0.18
N ASP A 32 9.77 -4.69 -0.18
CA ASP A 32 9.98 -5.68 0.89
C ASP A 32 9.75 -5.12 2.30
N GLY A 33 8.60 -4.46 2.48
CA GLY A 33 8.16 -3.91 3.76
C GLY A 33 8.82 -2.59 4.17
N SER A 34 9.76 -2.06 3.40
CA SER A 34 10.51 -0.85 3.75
C SER A 34 10.36 0.25 2.68
N HIS A 35 10.37 1.51 3.13
CA HIS A 35 10.44 2.68 2.24
C HIS A 35 11.89 3.16 2.13
N TYR A 36 12.32 3.45 0.90
CA TYR A 36 13.64 3.96 0.57
C TYR A 36 13.50 5.27 -0.21
N ASP A 37 14.16 6.32 0.25
CA ASP A 37 14.12 7.64 -0.38
C ASP A 37 15.44 7.97 -1.09
N PHE A 38 15.34 8.44 -2.33
CA PHE A 38 16.45 8.81 -3.19
C PHE A 38 16.27 10.24 -3.71
N ILE A 39 17.37 10.97 -3.80
CA ILE A 39 17.45 12.24 -4.52
C ILE A 39 18.26 11.99 -5.79
N ILE A 40 17.63 12.23 -6.95
CA ILE A 40 18.17 11.97 -8.27
C ILE A 40 18.09 13.28 -9.07
N PRO A 41 19.10 14.16 -9.01
CA PRO A 41 19.05 15.47 -9.67
C PRO A 41 18.87 15.41 -11.19
N GLU A 42 19.30 14.32 -11.83
CA GLU A 42 19.29 14.14 -13.29
C GLU A 42 17.87 14.07 -13.87
N ILE A 43 16.89 13.67 -13.06
CA ILE A 43 15.49 13.61 -13.45
C ILE A 43 14.71 14.86 -13.05
N LYS A 44 15.35 15.87 -12.45
CA LYS A 44 14.68 17.13 -12.12
C LYS A 44 14.05 17.78 -13.35
N ASP A 45 12.84 18.31 -13.18
CA ASP A 45 12.02 18.93 -14.23
C ASP A 45 11.68 18.00 -15.43
N LYS A 46 12.02 16.71 -15.37
CA LYS A 46 11.70 15.74 -16.42
C LYS A 46 10.29 15.20 -16.27
N LYS A 47 9.56 15.07 -17.38
CA LYS A 47 8.22 14.44 -17.41
C LYS A 47 8.34 12.95 -17.70
N SER A 48 7.64 12.12 -16.91
CA SER A 48 7.50 10.70 -17.21
C SER A 48 6.67 10.50 -18.48
N ALA A 49 7.17 9.70 -19.42
CA ALA A 49 6.52 9.47 -20.71
C ALA A 49 5.72 8.16 -20.77
N LYS A 50 6.25 7.08 -20.21
CA LYS A 50 5.69 5.73 -20.28
C LYS A 50 6.05 4.93 -19.03
N ILE A 51 5.18 4.02 -18.63
CA ILE A 51 5.47 2.96 -17.66
C ILE A 51 5.60 1.64 -18.40
N HIS A 52 6.63 0.87 -18.06
CA HIS A 52 6.85 -0.46 -18.59
C HIS A 52 7.11 -1.38 -17.40
N ILE A 53 6.35 -2.46 -17.31
CA ILE A 53 6.57 -3.55 -16.36
C ILE A 53 7.11 -4.73 -17.16
N THR A 54 8.25 -5.27 -16.74
CA THR A 54 8.89 -6.40 -17.38
C THR A 54 9.04 -7.53 -16.37
N LEU A 55 8.52 -8.70 -16.75
CA LEU A 55 8.63 -9.94 -16.02
C LEU A 55 9.60 -10.84 -16.78
N GLY A 56 10.70 -11.25 -16.16
CA GLY A 56 11.71 -12.07 -16.81
C GLY A 56 12.79 -12.58 -15.88
N ALA A 57 13.56 -13.55 -16.35
CA ALA A 57 14.74 -14.06 -15.65
C ALA A 57 15.97 -13.20 -15.94
N LEU A 58 16.91 -13.17 -15.00
CA LEU A 58 18.20 -12.54 -15.16
C LEU A 58 19.25 -13.59 -15.58
N ARG A 59 19.88 -13.40 -16.75
CA ARG A 59 20.92 -14.32 -17.28
C ARG A 59 20.38 -15.75 -17.40
N ASP A 60 21.15 -16.74 -16.95
CA ASP A 60 20.83 -18.17 -17.02
C ASP A 60 19.98 -18.66 -15.84
N TRP A 61 19.39 -17.74 -15.06
CA TRP A 61 18.50 -18.13 -13.97
C TRP A 61 17.20 -18.71 -14.54
N PRO A 62 16.69 -19.81 -13.96
CA PRO A 62 15.41 -20.36 -14.40
C PRO A 62 14.30 -19.34 -14.17
N LEU A 63 13.37 -19.29 -15.12
CA LEU A 63 12.14 -18.51 -14.99
C LEU A 63 11.30 -19.10 -13.84
N VAL A 64 10.75 -18.28 -12.94
CA VAL A 64 9.86 -18.80 -11.88
C VAL A 64 8.54 -19.29 -12.48
N SER A 65 7.99 -20.37 -11.92
CA SER A 65 6.77 -21.02 -12.42
C SER A 65 5.54 -20.13 -12.38
N HIS A 66 5.48 -19.19 -11.43
CA HIS A 66 4.40 -18.22 -11.28
C HIS A 66 5.00 -16.82 -11.37
N MET A 67 4.80 -16.16 -12.51
CA MET A 67 5.27 -14.80 -12.76
C MET A 67 4.14 -13.99 -13.40
N TYR A 68 3.47 -13.18 -12.59
CA TYR A 68 2.37 -12.35 -13.06
C TYR A 68 2.32 -11.05 -12.25
N VAL A 69 1.69 -10.04 -12.82
CA VAL A 69 1.27 -8.83 -12.11
C VAL A 69 -0.19 -9.03 -11.75
N ASP A 70 -0.50 -9.02 -10.45
CA ASP A 70 -1.87 -9.15 -9.99
C ASP A 70 -2.65 -7.83 -10.19
N GLU A 71 -2.10 -6.73 -9.68
CA GLU A 71 -2.66 -5.39 -9.84
C GLU A 71 -1.59 -4.36 -10.24
N PHE A 72 -1.99 -3.39 -11.08
CA PHE A 72 -1.18 -2.23 -11.41
C PHE A 72 -2.00 -0.95 -11.34
N MET A 73 -1.59 -0.04 -10.46
CA MET A 73 -2.17 1.30 -10.31
C MET A 73 -1.16 2.36 -10.74
N TYR A 74 -1.61 3.32 -11.53
CA TYR A 74 -0.86 4.54 -11.82
C TYR A 74 -1.65 5.78 -11.41
N ARG A 75 -1.02 6.63 -10.58
CA ARG A 75 -1.56 7.93 -10.18
C ARG A 75 -0.58 9.04 -10.57
N LYS A 76 -1.11 10.08 -11.21
CA LYS A 76 -0.36 11.30 -11.52
C LYS A 76 -0.82 12.43 -10.59
N ASP A 77 0.05 12.81 -9.67
CA ASP A 77 -0.16 13.92 -8.74
C ASP A 77 0.31 15.27 -9.37
N PHE A 78 0.00 16.41 -8.72
CA PHE A 78 0.43 17.77 -9.14
C PHE A 78 0.05 18.20 -10.57
N VAL A 79 -1.21 17.97 -10.97
CA VAL A 79 -1.75 18.42 -12.26
C VAL A 79 -2.17 19.91 -12.23
N THR A 80 -1.93 20.64 -13.32
CA THR A 80 -2.14 22.10 -13.44
C THR A 80 -3.58 22.57 -13.29
N LYS A 81 -4.54 21.70 -13.57
CA LYS A 81 -5.91 21.88 -13.10
C LYS A 81 -6.05 21.00 -11.88
N SER A 82 -6.31 21.62 -10.73
CA SER A 82 -6.91 20.93 -9.59
C SER A 82 -8.23 20.36 -10.05
N ARG A 83 -8.18 19.14 -10.57
CA ARG A 83 -9.36 18.30 -10.65
C ARG A 83 -9.62 17.95 -9.20
N ASP A 84 -10.84 18.12 -8.74
CA ASP A 84 -11.27 17.55 -7.47
C ASP A 84 -11.01 16.03 -7.64
N ILE A 85 -9.86 15.54 -7.15
CA ILE A 85 -9.52 14.11 -7.09
C ILE A 85 -9.94 13.73 -5.68
N PRO A 86 -11.23 13.47 -5.48
CA PRO A 86 -11.81 13.66 -4.17
C PRO A 86 -11.66 12.38 -3.31
N ASN A 87 -11.06 11.34 -3.89
CA ASN A 87 -10.94 10.03 -3.31
C ASN A 87 -9.46 9.65 -3.23
N ARG A 88 -8.90 9.75 -2.02
CA ARG A 88 -7.54 9.34 -1.69
C ARG A 88 -7.32 7.84 -1.95
N TYR A 89 -8.40 7.05 -1.84
CA TYR A 89 -8.46 5.62 -2.06
C TYR A 89 -9.22 5.33 -3.37
N PRO A 90 -8.56 4.89 -4.46
CA PRO A 90 -9.27 4.56 -5.69
C PRO A 90 -10.29 3.40 -5.50
N ILE A 91 -11.16 3.22 -6.49
CA ILE A 91 -12.09 2.08 -6.48
C ILE A 91 -11.27 0.79 -6.56
N GLY A 92 -11.55 -0.17 -5.68
CA GLY A 92 -10.78 -1.40 -5.54
C GLY A 92 -9.80 -1.40 -4.37
N SER A 93 -9.44 -0.24 -3.82
CA SER A 93 -8.51 -0.20 -2.68
C SER A 93 -9.05 -0.96 -1.46
N ASN A 94 -8.15 -1.68 -0.81
CA ASN A 94 -8.38 -2.37 0.44
C ASN A 94 -7.69 -1.61 1.59
N VAL A 95 -8.45 -1.27 2.63
CA VAL A 95 -7.94 -0.61 3.83
C VAL A 95 -8.12 -1.55 5.01
N VAL A 96 -7.02 -1.92 5.65
CA VAL A 96 -7.00 -2.77 6.84
C VAL A 96 -6.49 -1.94 8.00
N ILE A 97 -7.30 -1.85 9.06
CA ILE A 97 -6.96 -1.17 10.31
C ILE A 97 -6.92 -2.26 11.37
N ASN A 98 -5.74 -2.48 11.95
CA ASN A 98 -5.56 -3.45 13.02
C ASN A 98 -5.26 -2.71 14.32
N SER A 99 -6.16 -2.85 15.29
CA SER A 99 -6.04 -2.21 16.61
C SER A 99 -5.29 -3.08 17.63
N GLU A 100 -4.86 -4.28 17.25
CA GLU A 100 -4.03 -5.15 18.09
C GLU A 100 -2.56 -4.76 18.03
N ASP A 101 -2.07 -4.37 16.84
CA ASP A 101 -0.68 -4.02 16.57
C ASP A 101 -0.50 -2.56 16.08
N ASP A 102 -1.55 -1.75 16.23
CA ASP A 102 -1.56 -0.33 15.88
C ASP A 102 -1.11 -0.06 14.42
N SER A 103 -1.59 -0.90 13.49
CA SER A 103 -1.19 -0.82 12.09
C SER A 103 -2.33 -0.44 11.15
N VAL A 104 -1.98 0.31 10.10
CA VAL A 104 -2.86 0.59 8.97
C VAL A 104 -2.15 0.15 7.70
N TYR A 105 -2.85 -0.65 6.90
CA TYR A 105 -2.42 -1.04 5.57
C TYR A 105 -3.42 -0.53 4.53
N ILE A 106 -2.88 -0.01 3.43
CA ILE A 106 -3.65 0.32 2.22
C ILE A 106 -3.02 -0.48 1.09
N ASP A 107 -3.80 -1.33 0.45
CA ASP A 107 -3.36 -2.18 -0.66
C ASP A 107 -2.09 -2.99 -0.29
N GLY A 108 -2.06 -3.52 0.95
CA GLY A 108 -0.95 -4.31 1.50
C GLY A 108 0.29 -3.51 1.95
N ILE A 109 0.30 -2.19 1.74
CA ILE A 109 1.42 -1.32 2.11
C ILE A 109 1.12 -0.64 3.45
N SER A 110 2.08 -0.65 4.39
CA SER A 110 1.94 0.05 5.66
C SER A 110 1.83 1.56 5.44
N LYS A 111 0.78 2.17 5.98
CA LYS A 111 0.42 3.58 5.81
C LYS A 111 -0.04 4.19 7.14
N VAL A 112 0.65 3.89 8.24
CA VAL A 112 0.37 4.45 9.59
C VAL A 112 0.33 5.98 9.58
N SER A 113 1.09 6.64 8.71
CA SER A 113 1.05 8.10 8.50
C SER A 113 -0.31 8.65 8.05
N GLU A 114 -1.25 7.80 7.63
CA GLU A 114 -2.61 8.20 7.28
C GLU A 114 -3.54 8.29 8.52
N VAL A 115 -3.09 7.78 9.68
CA VAL A 115 -3.79 7.95 10.95
C VAL A 115 -3.65 9.41 11.39
N VAL A 116 -4.77 10.03 11.75
CA VAL A 116 -4.77 11.42 12.23
C VAL A 116 -4.15 11.47 13.62
N ASP A 117 -3.20 12.40 13.82
CA ASP A 117 -2.56 12.64 15.12
C ASP A 117 -3.60 12.83 16.23
N GLY A 118 -3.45 12.08 17.33
CA GLY A 118 -4.36 12.08 18.48
C GLY A 118 -5.55 11.11 18.38
N SER A 119 -5.65 10.35 17.30
CA SER A 119 -6.61 9.24 17.20
C SER A 119 -6.20 8.11 18.16
N HIS A 120 -7.20 7.47 18.78
CA HIS A 120 -6.99 6.29 19.62
C HIS A 120 -7.39 5.04 18.86
N TRP A 121 -6.66 3.95 19.07
CA TRP A 121 -7.02 2.65 18.52
C TRP A 121 -8.27 2.11 19.23
N PRO A 122 -9.33 1.77 18.49
CA PRO A 122 -10.58 1.35 19.09
C PRO A 122 -10.43 0.00 19.80
N ALA A 123 -10.78 -0.02 21.09
CA ALA A 123 -10.98 -1.25 21.86
C ALA A 123 -12.48 -1.40 22.14
N ILE A 124 -13.03 -2.61 21.93
CA ILE A 124 -14.45 -2.89 22.16
C ILE A 124 -14.63 -3.20 23.66
N PRO A 125 -15.33 -2.35 24.44
CA PRO A 125 -15.57 -2.64 25.85
C PRO A 125 -16.56 -3.81 26.01
N PRO A 126 -16.54 -4.50 27.18
CA PRO A 126 -17.53 -5.52 27.50
C PRO A 126 -18.96 -4.99 27.43
N GLY A 127 -19.88 -5.83 26.97
CA GLY A 127 -21.29 -5.49 26.82
C GLY A 127 -21.64 -4.99 25.42
N LYS A 128 -22.63 -4.10 25.33
CA LYS A 128 -23.16 -3.64 24.04
C LYS A 128 -22.42 -2.40 23.55
N SER A 129 -21.75 -2.55 22.40
CA SER A 129 -21.05 -1.46 21.70
C SER A 129 -21.72 -1.16 20.36
N GLN A 130 -21.54 0.06 19.86
CA GLN A 130 -21.98 0.49 18.53
C GLN A 130 -20.77 1.08 17.80
N LEU A 131 -20.49 0.59 16.59
CA LEU A 131 -19.46 1.14 15.70
C LEU A 131 -20.11 2.00 14.63
N GLU A 132 -19.62 3.22 14.47
CA GLU A 132 -20.04 4.13 13.41
C GLU A 132 -18.91 4.41 12.45
N LEU A 133 -19.20 4.27 11.15
CA LEU A 133 -18.22 4.45 10.09
C LEU A 133 -18.65 5.60 9.20
N TYR A 134 -17.81 6.65 9.19
CA TYR A 134 -18.03 7.85 8.40
C TYR A 134 -17.17 7.78 7.15
N PHE A 135 -17.80 7.98 5.99
CA PHE A 135 -17.12 7.97 4.70
C PHE A 135 -17.18 9.34 4.07
N SER A 136 -16.11 9.69 3.35
CA SER A 136 -16.06 10.92 2.56
C SER A 136 -17.29 11.08 1.68
N ARG A 137 -17.83 12.30 1.59
CA ARG A 137 -18.97 12.66 0.72
C ARG A 137 -18.75 12.35 -0.77
N PHE A 138 -17.49 12.15 -1.14
CA PHE A 138 -17.11 11.85 -2.51
C PHE A 138 -17.16 10.36 -2.87
N VAL A 139 -17.36 9.50 -1.89
CA VAL A 139 -17.54 8.05 -2.10
C VAL A 139 -18.89 7.82 -2.77
N LYS A 140 -18.87 7.48 -4.07
CA LYS A 140 -20.08 7.20 -4.85
C LYS A 140 -20.69 5.83 -4.55
N LYS A 141 -19.84 4.85 -4.21
CA LYS A 141 -20.23 3.49 -3.82
C LYS A 141 -19.62 3.22 -2.45
N LYS A 142 -20.45 2.99 -1.44
CA LYS A 142 -19.98 2.66 -0.09
C LYS A 142 -19.10 1.40 -0.15
N PRO A 143 -18.00 1.35 0.61
CA PRO A 143 -17.17 0.16 0.68
C PRO A 143 -17.91 -0.98 1.38
N THR A 144 -17.51 -2.20 1.09
CA THR A 144 -17.84 -3.35 1.94
C THR A 144 -16.99 -3.26 3.21
N VAL A 145 -17.61 -3.45 4.36
CA VAL A 145 -16.92 -3.43 5.65
C VAL A 145 -17.05 -4.80 6.28
N THR A 146 -15.91 -5.36 6.68
CA THR A 146 -15.81 -6.55 7.51
C THR A 146 -15.15 -6.15 8.83
N ILE A 147 -15.67 -6.68 9.94
CA ILE A 147 -15.12 -6.44 11.28
C ILE A 147 -14.80 -7.81 11.86
N GLU A 148 -13.56 -7.99 12.28
CA GLU A 148 -13.09 -9.17 12.99
C GLU A 148 -12.62 -8.71 14.38
N PHE A 149 -13.06 -9.41 15.41
CA PHE A 149 -12.67 -9.14 16.79
C PHE A 149 -12.63 -10.44 17.58
N GLU A 150 -11.82 -10.46 18.62
CA GLU A 150 -11.70 -11.55 19.57
C GLU A 150 -12.15 -11.12 20.96
N GLU A 151 -12.76 -12.03 21.71
CA GLU A 151 -13.04 -11.81 23.12
C GLU A 151 -11.77 -12.08 23.92
N ARG A 152 -11.34 -11.09 24.72
CA ARG A 152 -10.24 -11.26 25.67
C ARG A 152 -10.78 -11.52 27.07
N TRP A 153 -10.29 -12.58 27.70
CA TRP A 153 -10.56 -12.90 29.10
C TRP A 153 -9.30 -12.69 29.95
N ILE A 154 -9.50 -12.17 31.17
CA ILE A 154 -8.52 -12.18 32.26
C ILE A 154 -9.03 -13.13 33.33
#